data_AF-A0A5J9VGT9-F1
#
_entry.id   AF-A0A5J9VGT9-F1
#
_cell.length_a   1.000
_cell.length_b   1.000
_cell.length_c   1.000
_cell.angle_alpha   90.00
_cell.angle_beta   90.00
_cell.angle_gamma   90.00
#
_symmetry.space_group_name_H-M   'P 1'
#
loop_
_entity.id
_entity.type
_entity.pdbx_description
1 polymer ?
#
loop_
_entity_poly.entity_id
_entity_poly.type
_entity_poly.pdbx_seq_one_letter_code
_entity_poly.pdbx_strand_id
1 'polypeptide(L)'
;MTWGVENSDNVLPEHGFGNLSCVTSPFSLGIMGASSYEVWRRAAQCISSIEHLYLDTITGLRTLPEAIQCFSSLRTLSIDDCGDLETLPEWLGDLTSLREIHISRCQRLCSLPESIQRLTELKKLWITDCPALSEKCQGEDSHKIAHISEIKFEELKPDTSTSC
;
A
#
# COMPACT_ATOMS: atom_id res chain seq x y z
N MET A 1 -0.84 -18.65 2.23
CA MET A 1 -0.31 -18.66 0.85
C MET A 1 -0.06 -17.21 0.46
N THR A 2 1.13 -16.91 -0.07
CA THR A 2 1.53 -15.58 -0.56
C THR A 2 1.47 -15.60 -2.08
N TRP A 3 0.76 -14.63 -2.66
CA TRP A 3 0.71 -14.44 -4.10
C TRP A 3 1.51 -13.21 -4.47
N GLY A 4 2.42 -13.32 -5.45
CA GLY A 4 3.19 -12.22 -6.00
C GLY A 4 2.88 -12.06 -7.49
N VAL A 5 2.62 -10.83 -7.92
CA VAL A 5 2.52 -10.45 -9.34
C VAL A 5 3.73 -9.57 -9.64
N GLU A 6 4.74 -10.14 -10.29
CA GLU A 6 5.97 -9.42 -10.68
C GLU A 6 6.00 -9.28 -12.20
N ASN A 7 6.08 -8.05 -12.72
CA ASN A 7 6.54 -7.73 -14.09
C ASN A 7 6.20 -8.75 -15.19
N SER A 8 4.93 -9.21 -15.25
CA SER A 8 4.54 -10.38 -16.04
C SER A 8 3.15 -10.21 -16.64
N ASP A 9 3.02 -10.63 -17.90
CA ASP A 9 1.77 -10.97 -18.59
C ASP A 9 1.01 -12.15 -17.93
N ASN A 10 1.44 -12.63 -16.75
CA ASN A 10 0.70 -13.54 -15.90
C ASN A 10 -0.50 -12.82 -15.30
N VAL A 11 -1.50 -12.72 -16.15
CA VAL A 11 -2.86 -12.30 -15.91
C VAL A 11 -3.45 -13.13 -14.76
N LEU A 12 -3.90 -12.47 -13.68
CA LEU A 12 -4.86 -13.07 -12.73
C LEU A 12 -5.99 -13.70 -13.56
N PRO A 13 -6.39 -14.96 -13.40
CA PRO A 13 -7.44 -15.57 -14.24
C PRO A 13 -8.75 -14.75 -14.33
N GLU A 14 -9.60 -15.00 -15.34
CA GLU A 14 -10.84 -14.21 -15.61
C GLU A 14 -11.88 -14.26 -14.48
N HIS A 15 -11.67 -15.15 -13.50
CA HIS A 15 -12.48 -15.32 -12.29
C HIS A 15 -11.71 -14.92 -11.02
N GLY A 16 -10.81 -13.93 -11.10
CA GLY A 16 -9.83 -13.66 -10.04
C GLY A 16 -8.77 -14.77 -10.01
N PHE A 17 -8.42 -15.33 -8.85
CA PHE A 17 -7.41 -16.40 -8.73
C PHE A 17 -7.78 -17.75 -9.41
N GLY A 18 -8.81 -17.80 -10.27
CA GLY A 18 -9.19 -18.88 -11.20
C GLY A 18 -8.91 -20.33 -10.80
N ASN A 19 -9.98 -21.08 -10.51
CA ASN A 19 -9.99 -22.53 -10.27
C ASN A 19 -8.78 -23.03 -9.46
N LEU A 20 -8.54 -22.38 -8.31
CA LEU A 20 -7.76 -23.01 -7.26
C LEU A 20 -8.46 -24.34 -6.96
N SER A 21 -7.80 -25.46 -7.24
CA SER A 21 -8.08 -26.73 -6.57
C SER A 21 -7.86 -26.64 -5.04
N CYS A 22 -7.43 -25.47 -4.55
CA CYS A 22 -7.29 -25.12 -3.14
C CYS A 22 -8.46 -24.28 -2.63
N VAL A 23 -9.09 -24.81 -1.58
CA VAL A 23 -10.20 -24.23 -0.81
C VAL A 23 -9.80 -23.00 0.03
N THR A 24 -8.54 -22.58 -0.03
CA THR A 24 -7.97 -21.52 0.82
C THR A 24 -7.68 -20.26 0.02
N SER A 25 -8.45 -19.21 0.28
CA SER A 25 -8.24 -17.88 -0.28
C SER A 25 -6.85 -17.31 0.10
N PRO A 26 -6.21 -16.52 -0.77
CA PRO A 26 -4.92 -15.92 -0.46
C PRO A 26 -5.05 -14.91 0.66
N PHE A 27 -4.04 -14.90 1.52
CA PHE A 27 -3.95 -14.06 2.72
C PHE A 27 -3.03 -12.86 2.51
N SER A 28 -2.06 -12.99 1.60
CA SER A 28 -1.08 -11.96 1.26
C SER A 28 -0.97 -11.80 -0.26
N LEU A 29 -0.98 -10.55 -0.74
CA LEU A 29 -0.83 -10.16 -2.13
C LEU A 29 0.33 -9.18 -2.28
N GLY A 30 1.29 -9.49 -3.15
CA GLY A 30 2.37 -8.60 -3.57
C GLY A 30 2.20 -8.21 -5.03
N ILE A 31 2.38 -6.94 -5.37
CA ILE A 31 2.37 -6.42 -6.73
C ILE A 31 3.67 -5.65 -6.94
N MET A 32 4.45 -6.02 -7.95
CA MET A 32 5.76 -5.43 -8.22
C MET A 32 5.91 -5.01 -9.69
N GLY A 33 6.53 -3.85 -9.90
CA GLY A 33 6.86 -3.33 -11.23
C GLY A 33 5.71 -2.61 -11.93
N ALA A 34 5.81 -2.49 -13.27
CA ALA A 34 4.77 -1.85 -14.08
C ALA A 34 3.47 -2.69 -14.05
N SER A 35 2.46 -2.22 -13.34
CA SER A 35 1.17 -2.90 -13.28
C SER A 35 0.23 -2.35 -14.36
N SER A 36 -0.10 -3.18 -15.35
CA SER A 36 -1.17 -2.86 -16.31
C SER A 36 -2.50 -2.67 -15.58
N TYR A 37 -3.37 -1.78 -16.09
CA TYR A 37 -4.73 -1.55 -15.57
C TYR A 37 -5.53 -2.86 -15.39
N GLU A 38 -5.19 -3.90 -16.15
CA GLU A 38 -5.79 -5.23 -16.06
C GLU A 38 -5.55 -5.95 -14.72
N VAL A 39 -4.39 -5.74 -14.07
CA VAL A 39 -4.08 -6.33 -12.76
C VAL A 39 -5.06 -5.79 -11.71
N TRP A 40 -5.30 -4.48 -11.73
CA TRP A 40 -6.22 -3.81 -10.80
C TRP A 40 -7.69 -4.13 -11.09
N ARG A 41 -8.09 -4.21 -12.37
CA ARG A 41 -9.45 -4.65 -12.76
C ARG A 41 -9.78 -6.05 -12.24
N ARG A 42 -8.80 -6.96 -12.19
CA ARG A 42 -9.02 -8.33 -11.71
C ARG A 42 -8.86 -8.46 -10.19
N ALA A 43 -8.02 -7.63 -9.57
CA ALA A 43 -8.08 -7.41 -8.13
C ALA A 43 -9.47 -6.89 -7.68
N ALA A 44 -10.15 -6.08 -8.51
CA ALA A 44 -11.52 -5.61 -8.22
C ALA A 44 -12.58 -6.72 -8.22
N GLN A 45 -12.28 -7.89 -8.81
CA GLN A 45 -13.17 -9.07 -8.76
C GLN A 45 -13.02 -9.88 -7.46
N CYS A 46 -12.24 -9.42 -6.47
CA CYS A 46 -11.74 -10.29 -5.40
C CYS A 46 -12.42 -10.16 -4.01
N ILE A 47 -12.74 -11.35 -3.49
CA ILE A 47 -12.45 -11.91 -2.15
C ILE A 47 -12.03 -10.94 -1.03
N SER A 48 -12.88 -10.86 -0.01
CA SER A 48 -12.72 -10.09 1.23
C SER A 48 -11.66 -10.63 2.21
N SER A 49 -10.82 -11.60 1.83
CA SER A 49 -9.95 -12.37 2.74
C SER A 49 -8.49 -11.92 2.81
N ILE A 50 -8.07 -10.98 1.97
CA ILE A 50 -6.68 -10.50 1.94
C ILE A 50 -6.40 -9.72 3.23
N GLU A 51 -5.33 -10.09 3.94
CA GLU A 51 -4.90 -9.40 5.17
C GLU A 51 -3.60 -8.60 4.97
N HIS A 52 -2.77 -8.92 3.97
CA HIS A 52 -1.53 -8.17 3.71
C HIS A 52 -1.40 -7.81 2.23
N LEU A 53 -1.17 -6.53 1.94
CA LEU A 53 -0.94 -6.01 0.61
C LEU A 53 0.44 -5.33 0.56
N TYR A 54 1.26 -5.75 -0.39
CA TYR A 54 2.58 -5.20 -0.65
C TYR A 54 2.60 -4.64 -2.07
N LEU A 55 2.88 -3.36 -2.22
CA LEU A 55 3.07 -2.68 -3.50
C LEU A 55 4.54 -2.27 -3.57
N ASP A 56 5.26 -2.70 -4.58
CA ASP A 56 6.70 -2.43 -4.71
C ASP A 56 7.03 -1.95 -6.13
N THR A 57 7.76 -0.85 -6.26
CA THR A 57 8.31 -0.37 -7.53
C THR A 57 7.22 -0.19 -8.61
N ILE A 58 6.03 0.31 -8.23
CA ILE A 58 4.92 0.49 -9.19
C ILE A 58 5.04 1.82 -9.93
N THR A 59 5.27 1.74 -11.24
CA THR A 59 5.36 2.90 -12.13
C THR A 59 3.98 3.34 -12.63
N GLY A 60 3.77 4.64 -12.80
CA GLY A 60 2.52 5.24 -13.26
C GLY A 60 1.37 5.24 -12.25
N LEU A 61 1.58 4.73 -11.02
CA LEU A 61 0.58 4.66 -9.97
C LEU A 61 0.44 5.99 -9.24
N ARG A 62 -0.40 6.90 -9.74
CA ARG A 62 -0.64 8.21 -9.12
C ARG A 62 -1.45 8.17 -7.82
N THR A 63 -2.35 7.19 -7.72
CA THR A 63 -3.17 6.92 -6.52
C THR A 63 -3.51 5.44 -6.44
N LEU A 64 -3.89 4.97 -5.26
CA LEU A 64 -4.34 3.59 -5.09
C LEU A 64 -5.67 3.36 -5.84
N PRO A 65 -5.80 2.25 -6.59
CA PRO A 65 -7.01 1.95 -7.32
C PRO A 65 -8.14 1.48 -6.41
N GLU A 66 -9.36 1.86 -6.77
CA GLU A 66 -10.60 1.58 -6.05
C GLU A 66 -10.84 0.08 -5.79
N ALA A 67 -10.25 -0.79 -6.62
CA ALA A 67 -10.22 -2.24 -6.42
C ALA A 67 -9.77 -2.68 -5.01
N ILE A 68 -8.84 -1.95 -4.40
CA ILE A 68 -8.29 -2.24 -3.07
C ILE A 68 -9.33 -1.98 -1.97
N GLN A 69 -10.32 -1.12 -2.19
CA GLN A 69 -11.37 -0.82 -1.22
C GLN A 69 -12.15 -2.08 -0.79
N CYS A 70 -12.20 -3.11 -1.65
CA CYS A 70 -12.88 -4.37 -1.37
C CYS A 70 -12.13 -5.29 -0.37
N PHE A 71 -10.87 -4.98 -0.02
CA PHE A 71 -10.07 -5.79 0.90
C PHE A 71 -10.41 -5.49 2.37
N SER A 72 -11.64 -5.77 2.79
CA SER A 72 -12.16 -5.45 4.12
C SER A 72 -11.39 -6.09 5.30
N SER A 73 -10.68 -7.19 5.05
CA SER A 73 -9.85 -7.87 6.06
C SER A 73 -8.39 -7.38 6.09
N LEU A 74 -8.04 -6.36 5.29
CA LEU A 74 -6.66 -5.88 5.18
C LEU A 74 -6.16 -5.35 6.53
N ARG A 75 -5.03 -5.89 6.99
CA ARG A 75 -4.36 -5.54 8.25
C ARG A 75 -3.06 -4.82 8.02
N THR A 76 -2.33 -5.15 6.96
CA THR A 76 -1.06 -4.50 6.61
C THR A 76 -1.11 -3.98 5.18
N LEU A 77 -0.76 -2.71 5.01
CA LEU A 77 -0.50 -2.10 3.72
C LEU A 77 0.96 -1.63 3.68
N SER A 78 1.73 -2.17 2.74
CA SER A 78 3.10 -1.75 2.48
C SER A 78 3.18 -1.18 1.08
N ILE A 79 3.72 0.02 0.95
CA ILE A 79 3.96 0.71 -0.33
C ILE A 79 5.44 1.08 -0.35
N ASP A 80 6.18 0.54 -1.30
CA ASP A 80 7.60 0.73 -1.45
C ASP A 80 7.95 1.17 -2.86
N ASP A 81 8.86 2.14 -2.98
CA ASP A 81 9.42 2.63 -4.24
C ASP A 81 8.38 3.01 -5.33
N CYS A 82 7.20 3.47 -4.90
CA CYS A 82 6.15 3.95 -5.80
C CYS A 82 6.34 5.45 -6.06
N GLY A 83 7.36 5.80 -6.84
CA GLY A 83 7.79 7.19 -7.04
C GLY A 83 6.75 8.12 -7.67
N ASP A 84 5.79 7.59 -8.43
CA ASP A 84 4.70 8.37 -9.07
C ASP A 84 3.47 8.57 -8.17
N LEU A 85 3.44 7.96 -6.98
CA LEU A 85 2.31 8.03 -6.06
C LEU A 85 2.20 9.42 -5.45
N GLU A 86 1.17 10.17 -5.84
CA GLU A 86 0.94 11.55 -5.42
C GLU A 86 0.01 11.61 -4.20
N THR A 87 -1.01 10.74 -4.16
CA THR A 87 -2.07 10.77 -3.13
C THR A 87 -2.56 9.38 -2.77
N LEU A 88 -2.96 9.21 -1.52
CA LEU A 88 -3.77 8.07 -1.08
C LEU A 88 -5.25 8.47 -1.09
N PRO A 89 -6.16 7.57 -1.49
CA PRO A 89 -7.57 7.87 -1.63
C PRO A 89 -8.32 7.89 -0.28
N GLU A 90 -9.41 8.65 -0.22
CA GLU A 90 -10.23 8.81 0.99
C GLU A 90 -10.99 7.54 1.41
N TRP A 91 -11.18 6.57 0.51
CA TRP A 91 -11.75 5.29 0.90
C TRP A 91 -10.77 4.45 1.73
N LEU A 92 -9.49 4.83 1.86
CA LEU A 92 -8.53 4.13 2.72
C LEU A 92 -9.05 4.03 4.16
N GLY A 93 -9.75 5.06 4.65
CA GLY A 93 -10.37 5.04 5.98
C GLY A 93 -11.56 4.08 6.14
N ASP A 94 -12.04 3.45 5.07
CA ASP A 94 -13.05 2.40 5.14
C ASP A 94 -12.44 1.01 5.46
N LEU A 95 -11.11 0.86 5.35
CA LEU A 95 -10.39 -0.38 5.68
C LEU A 95 -10.13 -0.49 7.19
N THR A 96 -11.20 -0.55 7.99
CA THR A 96 -11.15 -0.47 9.46
C THR A 96 -10.38 -1.60 10.14
N SER A 97 -10.03 -2.67 9.42
CA SER A 97 -9.19 -3.77 9.90
C SER A 97 -7.69 -3.47 9.86
N LEU A 98 -7.29 -2.35 9.23
CA LEU A 98 -5.89 -1.95 9.09
C LEU A 98 -5.24 -1.72 10.45
N ARG A 99 -4.06 -2.31 10.63
CA ARG A 99 -3.24 -2.25 11.84
C ARG A 99 -1.87 -1.65 11.59
N GLU A 100 -1.35 -1.79 10.39
CA GLU A 100 0.01 -1.40 10.04
C GLU A 100 0.04 -0.79 8.62
N ILE A 101 0.63 0.40 8.52
CA ILE A 101 0.93 1.06 7.24
C ILE A 101 2.43 1.31 7.18
N HIS A 102 3.05 0.85 6.10
CA HIS A 102 4.45 1.11 5.78
C HIS A 102 4.52 1.83 4.43
N ILE A 103 5.16 2.99 4.41
CA ILE A 103 5.35 3.78 3.19
C ILE A 103 6.84 4.08 3.09
N SER A 104 7.48 3.62 2.02
CA SER A 104 8.90 3.83 1.79
C SER A 104 9.20 4.30 0.38
N ARG A 105 10.19 5.19 0.25
CA ARG A 105 10.72 5.70 -1.03
C ARG A 105 9.66 6.30 -1.98
N CYS A 106 8.55 6.80 -1.44
CA CYS A 106 7.46 7.43 -2.21
C CYS A 106 7.67 8.96 -2.28
N GLN A 107 8.50 9.40 -3.22
CA GLN A 107 9.01 10.78 -3.29
C GLN A 107 7.95 11.84 -3.66
N ARG A 108 6.81 11.44 -4.24
CA ARG A 108 5.73 12.36 -4.63
C ARG A 108 4.52 12.35 -3.70
N LEU A 109 4.51 11.44 -2.72
CA LEU A 109 3.43 11.38 -1.77
C LEU A 109 3.64 12.48 -0.73
N CYS A 110 2.71 13.44 -0.68
CA CYS A 110 2.88 14.64 0.14
C CYS A 110 1.97 14.69 1.36
N SER A 111 0.90 13.89 1.42
CA SER A 111 -0.06 13.90 2.52
C SER A 111 -0.79 12.57 2.68
N LEU A 112 -1.25 12.30 3.90
CA LEU A 112 -2.21 11.23 4.18
C LEU A 112 -3.65 11.76 4.01
N PRO A 113 -4.62 10.89 3.64
CA PRO A 113 -6.00 11.30 3.45
C PRO A 113 -6.64 11.63 4.80
N GLU A 114 -7.66 12.49 4.82
CA GLU A 114 -8.33 12.88 6.08
C GLU A 114 -8.97 11.68 6.78
N SER A 115 -9.54 10.79 5.96
CA SER A 115 -10.13 9.52 6.37
C SER A 115 -9.20 8.59 7.14
N ILE A 116 -7.87 8.80 7.15
CA ILE A 116 -6.96 7.97 7.96
C ILE A 116 -7.33 8.01 9.46
N GLN A 117 -7.96 9.09 9.93
CA GLN A 117 -8.48 9.22 11.28
C GLN A 117 -9.58 8.21 11.62
N ARG A 118 -10.20 7.59 10.61
CA ARG A 118 -11.25 6.57 10.78
C ARG A 118 -10.67 5.18 11.05
N LEU A 119 -9.35 4.99 10.87
CA LEU A 119 -8.68 3.71 11.09
C LEU A 119 -8.37 3.48 12.57
N THR A 120 -9.41 3.23 13.36
CA THR A 120 -9.30 3.11 14.83
C THR A 120 -8.42 1.94 15.30
N GLU A 121 -8.21 0.92 14.46
CA GLU A 121 -7.34 -0.23 14.75
C GLU A 121 -5.88 -0.03 14.29
N LEU A 122 -5.56 1.09 13.65
CA LEU A 122 -4.23 1.38 13.14
C LEU A 122 -3.26 1.65 14.29
N LYS A 123 -2.28 0.76 14.44
CA LYS A 123 -1.31 0.80 15.55
C LYS A 123 0.05 1.30 15.11
N LYS A 124 0.43 1.03 13.86
CA LYS A 124 1.76 1.34 13.35
C LYS A 124 1.70 2.12 12.05
N LEU A 125 2.45 3.20 11.99
CA LEU A 125 2.73 3.96 10.78
C LEU A 125 4.23 4.16 10.66
N TRP A 126 4.86 3.54 9.67
CA TRP A 126 6.27 3.75 9.36
C TRP A 126 6.41 4.44 8.02
N ILE A 127 7.11 5.56 8.02
CA ILE A 127 7.39 6.37 6.84
C ILE A 127 8.90 6.45 6.70
N THR A 128 9.43 5.88 5.62
CA THR A 128 10.88 5.82 5.37
C THR A 128 11.21 6.50 4.05
N ASP A 129 12.16 7.43 4.04
CA ASP A 129 12.63 8.10 2.81
C ASP A 129 11.48 8.70 1.97
N CYS A 130 10.51 9.33 2.64
CA CYS A 130 9.40 10.07 2.03
C CYS A 130 9.38 11.50 2.60
N PRO A 131 10.25 12.41 2.13
CA PRO A 131 10.53 13.67 2.80
C PRO A 131 9.32 14.60 2.88
N ALA A 132 8.54 14.72 1.79
CA ALA A 132 7.35 15.58 1.78
C ALA A 132 6.26 15.05 2.75
N LEU A 133 6.04 13.74 2.75
CA LEU A 133 5.07 13.10 3.64
C LEU A 133 5.49 13.22 5.11
N SER A 134 6.77 12.96 5.40
CA SER A 134 7.30 12.98 6.76
C SER A 134 7.28 14.39 7.35
N GLU A 135 7.63 15.42 6.57
CA GLU A 135 7.54 16.82 6.97
C GLU A 135 6.09 17.21 7.28
N LYS A 136 5.16 16.85 6.39
CA LYS A 136 3.76 17.23 6.57
C LYS A 136 3.10 16.53 7.76
N CYS A 137 3.37 15.24 7.96
CA CYS A 137 2.88 14.49 9.11
C CYS A 137 3.45 14.99 10.45
N GLN A 138 4.67 15.55 10.46
CA GLN A 138 5.25 16.16 11.65
C GLN A 138 4.77 17.61 11.89
N GLY A 139 4.24 18.27 10.87
CA GLY A 139 3.69 19.62 10.92
C GLY A 139 2.16 19.65 10.89
N GLU A 140 1.62 20.14 9.76
CA GLU A 140 0.19 20.42 9.55
C GLU A 140 -0.70 19.17 9.75
N ASP A 141 -0.26 18.02 9.26
CA ASP A 141 -1.03 16.77 9.25
C ASP A 141 -0.83 15.94 10.54
N SER A 142 -0.14 16.47 11.56
CA SER A 142 0.09 15.76 12.83
C SER A 142 -1.19 15.29 13.53
N HIS A 143 -2.26 16.07 13.40
CA HIS A 143 -3.57 15.73 13.94
C HIS A 143 -4.19 14.47 13.30
N LYS A 144 -3.85 14.16 12.05
CA LYS A 144 -4.40 12.98 11.32
C LYS A 144 -3.90 11.67 11.90
N ILE A 145 -2.65 11.66 12.34
CA ILE A 145 -1.94 10.46 12.81
C ILE A 145 -1.89 10.36 14.34
N ALA A 146 -2.46 11.32 15.06
CA ALA A 146 -2.41 11.40 16.53
C ALA A 146 -3.07 10.19 17.24
N HIS A 147 -3.95 9.46 16.57
CA HIS A 147 -4.60 8.26 17.11
C HIS A 147 -3.73 7.00 17.00
N ILE A 148 -2.63 7.05 16.26
CA ILE A 148 -1.75 5.91 15.98
C ILE A 148 -0.72 5.76 17.11
N SER A 149 -0.58 4.55 17.66
CA SER A 149 0.25 4.31 18.84
C SER A 149 1.76 4.35 18.57
N GLU A 150 2.19 3.85 17.42
CA GLU A 150 3.60 3.74 17.05
C GLU A 150 3.83 4.39 15.69
N ILE A 151 4.53 5.53 15.68
CA ILE A 151 4.85 6.27 14.47
C ILE A 151 6.36 6.36 14.35
N LYS A 152 6.91 5.96 13.20
CA LYS A 152 8.35 6.05 12.91
C LYS A 152 8.57 6.80 11.61
N PHE A 153 9.55 7.69 11.64
CA PHE A 153 10.08 8.37 10.48
C PHE A 153 11.55 8.00 10.36
N GLU A 154 11.96 7.44 9.23
CA GLU A 154 13.34 7.05 8.97
C GLU A 154 13.81 7.68 7.66
N GLU A 155 15.05 8.16 7.63
CA GLU A 155 15.71 8.60 6.40
C GLU A 155 16.76 7.58 6.01
N LEU A 156 16.70 7.08 4.77
CA LEU A 156 17.76 6.26 4.22
C LEU A 156 18.95 7.19 3.94
N LYS A 157 20.06 6.99 4.64
CA LYS A 157 21.30 7.68 4.30
C LYS A 157 21.69 7.26 2.89
N PRO A 158 22.08 8.20 2.00
CA PRO A 158 22.62 7.81 0.70
C PRO A 158 23.86 6.97 0.94
N ASP A 159 23.90 5.77 0.38
CA ASP A 159 25.07 4.92 0.40
C ASP A 159 26.22 5.69 -0.25
N THR A 160 27.18 6.18 0.55
CA THR A 160 28.40 6.82 0.03
C THR A 160 29.38 5.81 -0.56
N SER A 161 28.89 4.71 -1.14
CA SER A 161 29.69 3.65 -1.78
C SER A 161 29.44 3.56 -3.28
N THR A 162 29.64 4.67 -3.99
CA THR A 162 30.04 4.62 -5.41
C THR A 162 31.17 5.60 -5.62
N SER A 163 32.29 5.35 -4.95
CA SER A 163 33.59 5.83 -5.39
C SER A 163 34.19 4.72 -6.25
N CYS A 164 34.11 4.88 -7.56
CA CYS A 164 35.02 4.29 -8.54
C CYS A 164 35.29 5.37 -9.59
#